data_AF-A0A4P9VN62-F1
#
_entry.id   AF-A0A4P9VN62-F1
#
_cell.length_a   1.000
_cell.length_b   1.000
_cell.length_c   1.000
_cell.angle_alpha   90.00
_cell.angle_beta   90.00
_cell.angle_gamma   90.00
#
_symmetry.space_group_name_H-M   'P 1'
#
loop_
_entity.id
_entity.type
_entity.pdbx_description
1 polymer ?
#
loop_
_entity_poly.entity_id
_entity_poly.type
_entity_poly.pdbx_seq_one_letter_code
_entity_poly.pdbx_strand_id
1 'polypeptide(L)'
;MKSVYKKIAGLTFALCATSAHAGLLSFEDINPGSNLDVINNYGGFSFGGDGPSLVFDASQQANGLKNAAIDGVNAVLNFSGHDIIMRWLGNSLINFDGGYWVSDSNDSLISFEGWRDGQQIFNSGMFTLNDTQATHIQLGWSQIDQIVIKTHSPTVWGMDALSFTQVPTPTTPALLMLGGLGLLLNRKRSTR
;
A
#
# COMPACT_ATOMS: atom_id res chain seq x y z
N MET A 1 1.45 -53.82 41.58
CA MET A 1 1.52 -52.36 41.47
C MET A 1 2.02 -52.00 40.07
N LYS A 2 1.16 -51.47 39.18
CA LYS A 2 1.55 -50.96 37.86
C LYS A 2 1.05 -49.53 37.78
N SER A 3 1.98 -48.58 37.93
CA SER A 3 1.67 -47.14 37.98
C SER A 3 1.44 -46.61 36.56
N VAL A 4 0.22 -46.19 36.31
CA VAL A 4 -0.26 -45.49 35.12
C VAL A 4 0.18 -44.03 35.23
N TYR A 5 1.28 -43.65 34.58
CA TYR A 5 1.60 -42.23 34.40
C TYR A 5 2.16 -41.97 33.02
N LYS A 6 1.76 -40.82 32.47
CA LYS A 6 2.25 -40.15 31.26
C LYS A 6 1.67 -40.65 29.95
N LYS A 7 0.43 -40.24 29.68
CA LYS A 7 0.02 -39.88 28.31
C LYS A 7 -0.60 -38.49 28.34
N ILE A 8 -0.41 -37.79 27.21
CA ILE A 8 -1.03 -36.52 26.81
C ILE A 8 -0.25 -35.27 27.25
N ALA A 9 0.97 -35.13 26.74
CA ALA A 9 1.48 -33.83 26.33
C ALA A 9 1.42 -33.79 24.80
N GLY A 10 0.43 -33.09 24.27
CA GLY A 10 0.18 -32.96 22.84
C GLY A 10 -0.70 -31.75 22.61
N LEU A 11 -0.18 -30.57 22.97
CA LEU A 11 -0.80 -29.31 22.65
C LEU A 11 -0.20 -28.84 21.31
N THR A 12 -0.92 -29.14 20.23
CA THR A 12 -0.55 -28.72 18.87
C THR A 12 -0.63 -27.19 18.78
N PHE A 13 0.53 -26.53 18.70
CA PHE A 13 0.64 -25.12 18.33
C PHE A 13 0.33 -24.99 16.83
N ALA A 14 -0.96 -24.90 16.48
CA ALA A 14 -1.38 -24.43 15.17
C ALA A 14 -1.32 -22.89 15.18
N LEU A 15 -0.12 -22.35 14.98
CA LEU A 15 0.08 -20.93 14.72
C LEU A 15 -0.75 -20.57 13.48
N CYS A 16 -1.72 -19.67 13.66
CA CYS A 16 -2.42 -19.03 12.55
C CYS A 16 -1.42 -18.14 11.82
N ALA A 17 -0.70 -18.71 10.84
CA ALA A 17 0.10 -17.94 9.90
C ALA A 17 -0.86 -17.11 9.06
N THR A 18 -1.02 -15.84 9.41
CA THR A 18 -1.71 -14.90 8.55
C THR A 18 -0.77 -14.52 7.41
N SER A 19 -1.16 -14.82 6.18
CA SER A 19 -0.35 -14.54 4.98
C SER A 19 -0.42 -13.06 4.66
N ALA A 20 0.71 -12.36 4.73
CA ALA A 20 0.84 -11.03 4.14
C ALA A 20 0.81 -11.15 2.60
N HIS A 21 0.04 -10.30 1.93
CA HIS A 21 -0.08 -10.30 0.47
C HIS A 21 0.67 -9.09 -0.08
N ALA A 22 1.74 -9.33 -0.83
CA ALA A 22 2.44 -8.29 -1.57
C ALA A 22 1.58 -7.83 -2.75
N GLY A 23 1.41 -6.52 -2.90
CA GLY A 23 0.70 -5.85 -3.97
C GLY A 23 1.66 -5.01 -4.79
N LEU A 24 1.47 -5.07 -6.11
CA LEU A 24 2.05 -4.13 -7.06
C LEU A 24 0.89 -3.40 -7.72
N LEU A 25 0.88 -2.08 -7.62
CA LEU A 25 -0.05 -1.23 -8.33
C LEU A 25 0.63 -0.76 -9.61
N SER A 26 0.31 -1.42 -10.72
CA SER A 26 0.51 -0.89 -12.08
C SER A 26 -0.80 -0.30 -12.58
N PHE A 27 -0.77 0.52 -13.62
CA PHE A 27 -1.98 1.16 -14.19
C PHE A 27 -2.31 0.63 -15.59
N GLU A 28 -1.76 -0.53 -15.95
CA GLU A 28 -1.82 -1.10 -17.31
C GLU A 28 -3.18 -1.68 -17.71
N ASP A 29 -4.04 -1.97 -16.74
CA ASP A 29 -5.41 -2.41 -16.99
C ASP A 29 -6.38 -1.25 -17.28
N ILE A 30 -5.93 0.00 -17.11
CA ILE A 30 -6.67 1.20 -17.47
C ILE A 30 -6.37 1.53 -18.93
N ASN A 31 -7.41 1.76 -19.74
CA ASN A 31 -7.23 2.29 -21.09
C ASN A 31 -7.59 3.78 -21.08
N PRO A 32 -6.62 4.70 -20.94
CA PRO A 32 -6.91 6.13 -20.89
C PRO A 32 -7.52 6.65 -22.21
N GLY A 33 -7.45 5.90 -23.31
CA GLY A 33 -7.94 6.37 -24.60
C GLY A 33 -7.19 7.62 -25.06
N SER A 34 -7.91 8.63 -25.58
CA SER A 34 -7.34 9.91 -26.01
C SER A 34 -7.39 11.02 -24.95
N ASN A 35 -7.94 10.74 -23.76
CA ASN A 35 -8.15 11.73 -22.70
C ASN A 35 -7.54 11.22 -21.40
N LEU A 36 -7.25 12.15 -20.49
CA LEU A 36 -6.80 11.80 -19.15
C LEU A 36 -7.96 11.17 -18.36
N ASP A 37 -7.79 9.95 -17.84
CA ASP A 37 -8.82 9.28 -17.05
C ASP A 37 -8.62 9.57 -15.56
N VAL A 38 -9.66 10.04 -14.88
CA VAL A 38 -9.62 10.25 -13.43
C VAL A 38 -9.54 8.91 -12.73
N ILE A 39 -8.46 8.68 -12.00
CA ILE A 39 -8.32 7.50 -11.17
C ILE A 39 -8.93 7.76 -9.80
N ASN A 40 -9.98 7.01 -9.48
CA ASN A 40 -10.53 6.98 -8.14
C ASN A 40 -10.83 5.54 -7.76
N ASN A 41 -10.55 5.17 -6.52
CA ASN A 41 -10.76 3.82 -5.97
C ASN A 41 -10.13 2.69 -6.80
N TYR A 42 -8.83 2.80 -7.09
CA TYR A 42 -8.09 1.84 -7.91
C TYR A 42 -7.07 1.04 -7.08
N GLY A 43 -7.01 -0.28 -7.30
CA GLY A 43 -6.13 -1.21 -6.57
C GLY A 43 -6.21 -1.12 -5.05
N GLY A 44 -7.38 -0.75 -4.51
CA GLY A 44 -7.61 -0.58 -3.08
C GLY A 44 -7.23 0.79 -2.52
N PHE A 45 -6.84 1.75 -3.37
CA PHE A 45 -6.56 3.14 -2.96
C PHE A 45 -7.58 4.10 -3.54
N SER A 46 -8.03 5.07 -2.73
CA SER A 46 -8.59 6.31 -3.26
C SER A 46 -7.47 7.32 -3.48
N PHE A 47 -7.56 8.05 -4.59
CA PHE A 47 -6.65 9.14 -4.93
C PHE A 47 -7.41 10.46 -4.79
N GLY A 48 -6.86 11.38 -4.01
CA GLY A 48 -7.45 12.69 -3.77
C GLY A 48 -6.38 13.76 -3.52
N GLY A 49 -6.81 14.91 -2.99
CA GLY A 49 -5.97 16.10 -2.82
C GLY A 49 -6.61 17.31 -3.51
N ASP A 50 -5.81 18.35 -3.74
CA ASP A 50 -6.26 19.61 -4.35
C ASP A 50 -6.29 19.55 -5.90
N GLY A 51 -6.09 18.37 -6.50
CA GLY A 51 -6.17 18.16 -7.95
C GLY A 51 -6.50 16.71 -8.32
N PRO A 52 -7.06 16.47 -9.53
CA PRO A 52 -7.33 15.12 -9.99
C PRO A 52 -6.03 14.37 -10.26
N SER A 53 -5.91 13.16 -9.71
CA SER A 53 -4.96 12.17 -10.23
C SER A 53 -5.53 11.60 -11.51
N LEU A 54 -4.73 11.61 -12.57
CA LEU A 54 -5.14 11.19 -13.90
C LEU A 54 -4.25 10.03 -14.35
N VAL A 55 -4.76 9.09 -15.14
CA VAL A 55 -3.93 8.09 -15.82
C VAL A 55 -3.74 8.50 -17.27
N PHE A 56 -2.53 8.30 -17.78
CA PHE A 56 -2.15 8.66 -19.14
C PHE A 56 -1.22 7.61 -19.75
N ASP A 57 -1.24 7.53 -21.08
CA ASP A 57 -0.23 6.79 -21.85
C ASP A 57 1.05 7.65 -21.93
N ALA A 58 2.07 7.20 -21.20
CA ALA A 58 3.40 7.82 -21.14
C ALA A 58 4.09 7.79 -22.51
N SER A 59 3.86 6.78 -23.35
CA SER A 59 4.48 6.68 -24.67
C SER A 59 4.08 7.81 -25.63
N GLN A 60 2.94 8.47 -25.37
CA GLN A 60 2.44 9.61 -26.15
C GLN A 60 2.98 10.97 -25.67
N GLN A 61 3.81 11.01 -24.62
CA GLN A 61 4.35 12.25 -24.08
C GLN A 61 5.71 12.61 -24.70
N ALA A 62 5.99 13.92 -24.81
CA ALA A 62 7.24 14.42 -25.40
C ALA A 62 8.31 14.80 -24.36
N ASN A 63 7.91 15.01 -23.10
CA ASN A 63 8.69 15.49 -21.96
C ASN A 63 9.13 14.33 -21.05
N GLY A 64 9.56 14.63 -19.83
CA GLY A 64 9.98 13.62 -18.85
C GLY A 64 8.90 12.63 -18.44
N LEU A 65 7.62 12.98 -18.62
CA LEU A 65 6.50 12.08 -18.38
C LEU A 65 6.52 10.85 -19.30
N LYS A 66 7.25 10.89 -20.42
CA LYS A 66 7.46 9.70 -21.26
C LYS A 66 8.19 8.57 -20.55
N ASN A 67 8.90 8.89 -19.48
CA ASN A 67 9.63 7.96 -18.64
C ASN A 67 8.86 7.61 -17.36
N ALA A 68 7.59 8.02 -17.24
CA ALA A 68 6.80 7.80 -16.02
C ALA A 68 6.37 6.34 -15.85
N ALA A 69 6.05 5.66 -16.95
CA ALA A 69 5.68 4.24 -16.94
C ALA A 69 6.94 3.37 -16.77
N ILE A 70 6.91 2.47 -15.80
CA ILE A 70 8.03 1.57 -15.48
C ILE A 70 7.81 0.20 -16.11
N ASP A 71 6.60 -0.32 -16.02
CA ASP A 71 6.20 -1.60 -16.60
C ASP A 71 4.96 -1.39 -17.48
N GLY A 72 5.20 -1.16 -18.77
CA GLY A 72 4.14 -0.93 -19.75
C GLY A 72 4.12 0.49 -20.28
N VAL A 73 2.93 1.09 -20.37
CA VAL A 73 2.72 2.39 -21.02
C VAL A 73 1.96 3.38 -20.15
N ASN A 74 1.26 2.96 -19.11
CA ASN A 74 0.42 3.84 -18.32
C ASN A 74 1.12 4.31 -17.05
N ALA A 75 0.85 5.55 -16.66
CA ALA A 75 1.29 6.10 -15.39
C ALA A 75 0.24 7.05 -14.82
N VAL A 76 0.33 7.35 -13.53
CA VAL A 76 -0.47 8.40 -12.91
C VAL A 76 0.22 9.74 -13.06
N LEU A 77 -0.54 10.75 -13.47
CA LEU A 77 -0.15 12.14 -13.64
C LEU A 77 -0.70 12.98 -12.50
N ASN A 78 0.17 13.75 -11.86
CA ASN A 78 -0.22 14.94 -11.11
C ASN A 78 -0.03 16.17 -11.99
N PHE A 79 -1.07 16.55 -12.72
CA PHE A 79 -1.05 17.73 -13.59
C PHE A 79 -1.14 19.05 -12.81
N SER A 80 -1.65 19.00 -11.58
CA SER A 80 -1.89 20.21 -10.78
C SER A 80 -0.63 20.72 -10.06
N GLY A 81 0.35 19.84 -9.82
CA GLY A 81 1.50 20.15 -8.97
C GLY A 81 1.12 20.41 -7.50
N HIS A 82 -0.11 20.09 -7.09
CA HIS A 82 -0.55 20.14 -5.70
C HIS A 82 -0.23 18.83 -4.97
N ASP A 83 -0.54 18.79 -3.68
CA ASP A 83 -0.38 17.59 -2.88
C ASP A 83 -1.39 16.51 -3.29
N ILE A 84 -0.94 15.26 -3.32
CA ILE A 84 -1.77 14.09 -3.58
C ILE A 84 -1.93 13.29 -2.28
N ILE A 85 -3.15 12.87 -2.00
CA ILE A 85 -3.48 12.00 -0.87
C ILE A 85 -3.90 10.64 -1.44
N MET A 86 -3.13 9.61 -1.12
CA MET A 86 -3.49 8.22 -1.39
C MET A 86 -3.96 7.58 -0.09
N ARG A 87 -5.21 7.14 -0.04
CA ARG A 87 -5.79 6.47 1.13
C ARG A 87 -6.15 5.03 0.80
N TRP A 88 -5.67 4.11 1.62
CA TRP A 88 -6.03 2.71 1.56
C TRP A 88 -7.48 2.51 2.01
N LEU A 89 -8.25 1.77 1.20
CA LEU A 89 -9.68 1.51 1.40
C LEU A 89 -9.95 0.12 1.97
N GLY A 90 -8.92 -0.71 2.11
CA GLY A 90 -9.07 -2.05 2.69
C GLY A 90 -9.28 -2.01 4.20
N ASN A 91 -9.78 -3.12 4.74
CA ASN A 91 -10.10 -3.25 6.17
C ASN A 91 -8.88 -3.49 7.09
N SER A 92 -7.68 -3.29 6.57
CA SER A 92 -6.41 -3.53 7.24
C SER A 92 -5.43 -2.39 6.97
N LEU A 93 -4.32 -2.36 7.67
CA LEU A 93 -3.22 -1.45 7.33
C LEU A 93 -2.36 -2.04 6.22
N ILE A 94 -1.52 -1.20 5.62
CA ILE A 94 -0.50 -1.62 4.65
C ILE A 94 0.90 -1.30 5.17
N ASN A 95 1.87 -2.08 4.72
CA ASN A 95 3.25 -1.65 4.64
C ASN A 95 3.46 -1.09 3.23
N PHE A 96 3.94 0.14 3.12
CA PHE A 96 4.24 0.77 1.84
C PHE A 96 5.73 0.76 1.60
N ASP A 97 6.14 0.08 0.55
CA ASP A 97 7.55 -0.13 0.25
C ASP A 97 8.10 1.05 -0.53
N GLY A 98 7.45 1.48 -1.61
CA GLY A 98 7.93 2.56 -2.46
C GLY A 98 7.26 2.60 -3.83
N GLY A 99 7.91 3.26 -4.78
CA GLY A 99 7.48 3.36 -6.17
C GLY A 99 8.43 4.19 -7.02
N TYR A 100 7.98 4.61 -8.20
CA TYR A 100 8.76 5.44 -9.11
C TYR A 100 8.05 6.74 -9.42
N TRP A 101 8.84 7.81 -9.52
CA TRP A 101 8.36 9.16 -9.81
C TRP A 101 9.26 9.85 -10.82
N VAL A 102 8.69 10.64 -11.71
CA VAL A 102 9.43 11.44 -12.69
C VAL A 102 8.84 12.84 -12.77
N SER A 103 9.69 13.83 -13.02
CA SER A 103 9.22 15.18 -13.28
C SER A 103 8.87 15.37 -14.76
N ASP A 104 8.03 16.36 -15.06
CA ASP A 104 7.65 16.67 -16.44
C ASP A 104 8.81 17.35 -17.21
N SER A 105 9.15 18.59 -16.86
CA SER A 105 9.98 19.45 -17.73
C SER A 105 11.23 20.02 -17.04
N ASN A 106 11.30 19.94 -15.71
CA ASN A 106 12.43 20.40 -14.92
C ASN A 106 12.52 19.56 -13.65
N ASP A 107 13.68 19.50 -13.01
CA ASP A 107 13.80 18.86 -11.70
C ASP A 107 12.79 19.45 -10.69
N SER A 108 12.17 18.57 -9.93
CA SER A 108 11.16 18.95 -8.94
C SER A 108 11.41 18.32 -7.59
N LEU A 109 10.76 18.85 -6.57
CA LEU A 109 10.96 18.40 -5.20
C LEU A 109 9.65 17.91 -4.60
N ILE A 110 9.68 16.67 -4.14
CA ILE A 110 8.56 16.07 -3.40
C ILE A 110 9.02 15.57 -2.03
N SER A 111 8.08 15.44 -1.10
CA SER A 111 8.27 14.67 0.12
C SER A 111 7.03 13.82 0.39
N PHE A 112 7.14 12.91 1.34
CA PHE A 112 6.08 11.98 1.68
C PHE A 112 5.75 12.08 3.17
N GLU A 113 4.49 11.84 3.50
CA GLU A 113 4.03 11.67 4.87
C GLU A 113 3.24 10.36 4.96
N GLY A 114 3.49 9.57 6.01
CA GLY A 114 2.77 8.34 6.29
C GLY A 114 1.83 8.54 7.47
N TRP A 115 0.57 8.23 7.27
CA TRP A 115 -0.50 8.46 8.24
C TRP A 115 -1.17 7.15 8.66
N ARG A 116 -1.68 7.14 9.89
CA ARG A 116 -2.52 6.07 10.45
C ARG A 116 -3.62 6.71 11.28
N ASP A 117 -4.88 6.37 11.01
CA ASP A 117 -6.05 6.82 11.78
C ASP A 117 -6.09 8.35 11.97
N GLY A 118 -5.67 9.09 10.94
CA GLY A 118 -5.63 10.56 10.97
C GLY A 118 -4.46 11.17 11.75
N GLN A 119 -3.48 10.37 12.18
CA GLN A 119 -2.23 10.85 12.77
C GLN A 119 -1.04 10.59 11.85
N GLN A 120 -0.20 11.60 11.65
CA GLN A 120 1.07 11.44 10.95
C GLN A 120 2.04 10.64 11.83
N ILE A 121 2.52 9.51 11.31
CA ILE A 121 3.48 8.64 11.99
C ILE A 121 4.83 8.55 11.27
N PHE A 122 4.88 8.91 9.99
CA PHE A 122 6.11 9.02 9.21
C PHE A 122 6.19 10.34 8.45
N ASN A 123 7.42 10.78 8.21
CA ASN A 123 7.77 11.88 7.33
C ASN A 123 9.07 11.52 6.62
N SER A 124 9.18 11.82 5.33
CA SER A 124 10.43 11.69 4.59
C SER A 124 11.22 13.00 4.57
N GLY A 125 12.47 12.92 4.12
CA GLY A 125 13.16 14.08 3.58
C GLY A 125 12.60 14.49 2.21
N MET A 126 13.21 15.51 1.62
CA MET A 126 12.93 15.92 0.24
C MET A 126 13.61 14.96 -0.74
N PHE A 127 12.92 14.65 -1.83
CA PHE A 127 13.45 13.92 -2.97
C PHE A 127 13.42 14.81 -4.20
N THR A 128 14.51 14.80 -4.96
CA THR A 128 14.56 15.42 -6.28
C THR A 128 14.07 14.43 -7.31
N LEU A 129 13.02 14.79 -8.05
CA LEU A 129 12.59 14.09 -9.24
C LEU A 129 13.29 14.70 -10.43
N ASN A 130 13.79 13.85 -11.31
CA ASN A 130 14.40 14.26 -12.57
C ASN A 130 13.40 14.12 -13.73
N ASP A 131 13.61 14.88 -14.81
CA ASP A 131 12.79 14.87 -16.03
C ASP A 131 13.35 13.96 -17.15
N THR A 132 14.52 13.33 -16.95
CA THR A 132 15.13 12.42 -17.91
C THR A 132 14.99 10.95 -17.53
N GLN A 133 14.82 10.65 -16.23
CA GLN A 133 14.67 9.29 -15.71
C GLN A 133 13.74 9.24 -14.50
N ALA A 134 12.95 8.17 -14.40
CA ALA A 134 12.18 7.90 -13.21
C ALA A 134 13.10 7.59 -12.02
N THR A 135 12.77 8.19 -10.88
CA THR A 135 13.46 8.04 -9.61
C THR A 135 12.71 7.01 -8.77
N HIS A 136 13.37 5.89 -8.44
CA HIS A 136 12.84 4.94 -7.47
C HIS A 136 12.97 5.52 -6.06
N ILE A 137 11.86 5.64 -5.33
CA ILE A 137 11.84 6.12 -3.95
C ILE A 137 11.34 4.99 -3.06
N GLN A 138 12.24 4.49 -2.22
CA GLN A 138 11.96 3.49 -1.20
C GLN A 138 11.67 4.19 0.13
N LEU A 139 10.51 3.90 0.73
CA LEU A 139 10.10 4.42 2.03
C LEU A 139 10.14 3.32 3.10
N GLY A 140 9.64 2.11 2.79
CA GLY A 140 9.61 0.98 3.72
C GLY A 140 8.80 1.24 5.00
N TRP A 141 7.72 2.01 4.89
CA TRP A 141 6.88 2.38 6.02
C TRP A 141 5.87 1.29 6.33
N SER A 142 5.65 1.03 7.61
CA SER A 142 4.79 -0.07 8.03
C SER A 142 3.53 0.43 8.71
N GLN A 143 2.46 -0.35 8.55
CA GLN A 143 1.18 -0.11 9.23
C GLN A 143 0.65 1.33 9.01
N ILE A 144 0.53 1.78 7.77
CA ILE A 144 -0.13 3.04 7.42
C ILE A 144 -1.48 2.76 6.75
N ASP A 145 -2.36 3.75 6.72
CA ASP A 145 -3.60 3.75 5.94
C ASP A 145 -3.64 4.87 4.89
N GLN A 146 -2.68 5.80 4.95
CA GLN A 146 -2.64 6.94 4.06
C GLN A 146 -1.20 7.38 3.81
N ILE A 147 -0.96 7.83 2.57
CA ILE A 147 0.26 8.46 2.11
C ILE A 147 -0.12 9.83 1.55
N VAL A 148 0.59 10.87 1.99
CA VAL A 148 0.49 12.20 1.40
C VAL A 148 1.78 12.47 0.65
N ILE A 149 1.67 12.81 -0.63
CA ILE A 149 2.77 13.24 -1.47
C ILE A 149 2.70 14.77 -1.51
N LYS A 150 3.70 15.41 -0.90
CA LYS A 150 3.83 16.86 -0.82
C LYS A 150 4.63 17.36 -2.01
N THR A 151 4.11 18.34 -2.74
CA THR A 151 4.82 18.96 -3.86
C THR A 151 5.34 20.33 -3.43
N HIS A 152 6.66 20.56 -3.49
CA HIS A 152 7.29 21.77 -2.94
C HIS A 152 7.77 22.75 -4.02
N SER A 153 8.07 22.25 -5.21
CA SER A 153 8.23 23.07 -6.41
C SER A 153 7.06 22.73 -7.32
N PRO A 154 6.18 23.69 -7.67
CA PRO A 154 4.99 23.40 -8.45
C PRO A 154 5.38 22.98 -9.85
N THR A 155 5.38 21.68 -10.08
CA THR A 155 5.66 21.07 -11.38
C THR A 155 4.80 19.84 -11.54
N VAL A 156 4.41 19.59 -12.77
CA VAL A 156 3.78 18.34 -13.16
C VAL A 156 4.77 17.19 -12.94
N TRP A 157 4.28 16.07 -12.40
CA TRP A 157 5.05 14.85 -12.22
C TRP A 157 4.20 13.62 -12.52
N GLY A 158 4.86 12.53 -12.89
CA GLY A 158 4.26 11.21 -13.11
C GLY A 158 4.72 10.20 -12.07
N MET A 159 3.92 9.17 -11.80
CA MET A 159 4.30 8.05 -10.94
C MET A 159 3.81 6.70 -11.46
N ASP A 160 4.59 5.65 -11.20
CA ASP A 160 4.22 4.28 -11.51
C ASP A 160 4.97 3.25 -10.63
N ALA A 161 4.44 2.02 -10.67
CA ALA A 161 4.79 0.80 -9.97
C ALA A 161 4.90 0.99 -8.45
N LEU A 162 3.78 1.29 -7.80
CA LEU A 162 3.72 1.38 -6.34
C LEU A 162 3.73 -0.02 -5.71
N SER A 163 4.64 -0.25 -4.77
CA SER A 163 4.77 -1.52 -4.07
C SER A 163 4.31 -1.40 -2.61
N PHE A 164 3.49 -2.34 -2.18
CA PHE A 164 2.97 -2.39 -0.82
C PHE A 164 2.67 -3.84 -0.40
N THR A 165 2.45 -4.06 0.89
CA THR A 165 2.01 -5.34 1.44
C THR A 165 0.87 -5.12 2.40
N GLN A 166 -0.23 -5.86 2.24
CA GLN A 166 -1.33 -5.81 3.21
C GLN A 166 -0.92 -6.48 4.51
N VAL A 167 -1.06 -5.76 5.63
CA VAL A 167 -0.83 -6.29 6.97
C VAL A 167 -2.04 -7.12 7.35
N PRO A 168 -1.91 -8.42 7.61
CA PRO A 168 -3.07 -9.22 7.96
C PRO A 168 -3.68 -8.76 9.28
N THR A 169 -5.00 -8.58 9.30
CA THR A 169 -5.71 -8.39 10.57
C THR A 169 -5.61 -9.68 11.40
N PRO A 170 -5.27 -9.61 12.70
CA PRO A 170 -5.31 -10.78 13.56
C PRO A 170 -6.67 -11.45 13.45
N THR A 171 -6.70 -12.77 13.25
CA THR A 171 -7.94 -13.57 13.23
C THR A 171 -8.50 -13.73 14.64
N THR A 172 -8.83 -12.62 15.29
CA THR A 172 -9.48 -12.56 16.60
C THR A 172 -10.75 -13.44 16.66
N PRO A 173 -11.57 -13.57 15.60
CA PRO A 173 -12.70 -14.50 15.60
C PRO A 173 -12.28 -15.98 15.67
N ALA A 174 -11.20 -16.36 14.99
CA ALA A 174 -10.70 -17.73 15.00
C ALA A 174 -10.12 -18.08 16.38
N LEU A 175 -9.39 -17.16 17.01
CA LEU A 175 -8.89 -17.31 18.38
C LEU A 175 -10.03 -17.39 19.39
N LEU A 176 -11.09 -16.59 19.24
CA LEU A 176 -12.30 -16.67 20.07
C LEU A 176 -13.02 -18.01 19.90
N MET A 177 -13.16 -18.52 18.67
CA MET A 177 -13.76 -19.83 18.41
C MET A 177 -12.91 -20.99 18.97
N LEU A 178 -11.60 -20.95 18.79
CA LEU A 178 -10.69 -21.96 19.35
C LEU A 178 -10.68 -21.92 20.88
N GLY A 179 -10.68 -20.72 21.49
CA GLY A 179 -10.81 -20.54 22.93
C GLY A 179 -12.15 -21.06 23.47
N GLY A 180 -13.25 -20.78 22.77
CA GLY A 180 -14.59 -21.27 23.12
C GLY A 180 -14.70 -22.80 23.05
N LEU A 181 -14.17 -23.42 22.00
CA LEU A 181 -14.12 -24.88 21.87
C LEU A 181 -13.23 -25.51 22.95
N GLY A 182 -12.09 -24.90 23.27
CA GLY A 182 -11.22 -25.36 24.36
C GLY A 182 -11.92 -25.37 25.72
N LEU A 183 -12.69 -24.32 26.04
CA LEU A 183 -13.47 -24.23 27.27
C LEU A 183 -14.61 -25.26 27.34
N LEU A 184 -15.31 -25.50 26.22
CA LEU A 184 -16.39 -26.49 26.14
C LEU A 184 -15.87 -27.92 26.30
N LEU A 185 -14.71 -28.24 25.73
CA LEU A 185 -14.06 -29.54 25.86
C LEU A 185 -13.53 -29.77 27.29
N ASN A 186 -13.07 -28.72 27.97
CA ASN A 186 -12.61 -28.82 29.36
C ASN A 186 -13.77 -28.96 30.36
N ARG A 187 -14.93 -28.34 30.08
CA ARG A 187 -16.13 -28.45 30.91
C ARG A 187 -16.68 -29.87 31.02
N LYS A 188 -16.58 -30.68 29.95
CA LYS A 188 -17.01 -32.09 29.96
C LYS A 188 -16.14 -33.03 30.80
N ARG A 189 -14.97 -32.58 31.28
CA ARG A 189 -14.10 -33.38 32.16
C ARG A 189 -14.41 -33.20 33.66
N SER A 190 -15.17 -32.19 34.05
CA SER A 190 -15.46 -31.88 35.46
C SER A 190 -16.71 -32.58 36.03
N THR A 191 -17.40 -33.41 35.25
CA THR A 191 -18.62 -34.13 35.65
C THR A 191 -18.44 -35.66 35.69
N ARG A 192 -17.30 -36.13 36.20
CA ARG A 192 -17.10 -37.54 36.56
C ARG A 192 -16.49 -37.64 37.94
#